data_AF-A0A804LT22-F1
#
_entry.id   AF-A0A804LT22-F1
#
_cell.length_a   1.000
_cell.length_b   1.000
_cell.length_c   1.000
_cell.angle_alpha   90.00
_cell.angle_beta   90.00
_cell.angle_gamma   90.00
#
_symmetry.space_group_name_H-M   'P 1'
#
loop_
_entity.id
_entity.type
_entity.pdbx_description
1 polymer ?
#
loop_
_entity_poly.entity_id
_entity_poly.type
_entity_poly.pdbx_seq_one_letter_code
_entity_poly.pdbx_strand_id
1 'polypeptide(L)'
;MRKKTSVGRINIPTVSSEDYSQEVTSLQFDEDQGYFMAVGTSTGKISIYDLRMSSPLRDKDHMYGSPILNIKWHQTLNSTEPKLITADKHIVRIWDPNTVSFFLSILFKCFLH
;
A
#
# COMPACT_ATOMS: atom_id res chain seq x y z
N MET A 1 -8.01 14.51 -25.02
CA MET A 1 -9.35 13.90 -24.80
C MET A 1 -9.28 12.97 -23.58
N ARG A 2 -9.86 13.36 -22.43
CA ARG A 2 -9.99 12.45 -21.28
C ARG A 2 -11.07 11.40 -21.58
N LYS A 3 -10.73 10.12 -21.50
CA LYS A 3 -11.74 9.04 -21.55
C LYS A 3 -12.60 9.12 -20.28
N LYS A 4 -13.92 9.15 -20.43
CA LYS A 4 -14.88 9.18 -19.30
C LYS A 4 -15.34 7.78 -18.87
N THR A 5 -15.03 6.75 -19.67
CA THR A 5 -15.33 5.35 -19.38
C THR A 5 -14.12 4.68 -18.72
N SER A 6 -14.37 3.62 -17.94
CA SER A 6 -13.28 2.76 -17.44
C SER A 6 -12.47 2.22 -18.62
N VAL A 7 -11.15 2.22 -18.47
CA VAL A 7 -10.18 1.75 -19.48
C VAL A 7 -9.53 0.43 -19.11
N GLY A 8 -9.73 -0.05 -17.88
CA GLY A 8 -9.08 -1.26 -17.40
C GLY A 8 -9.46 -1.60 -15.96
N ARG A 9 -8.99 -2.76 -15.52
CA ARG A 9 -9.08 -3.25 -14.14
C ARG A 9 -7.72 -3.79 -13.73
N ILE A 10 -7.32 -3.52 -12.50
CA ILE A 10 -6.13 -4.11 -11.87
C ILE A 10 -6.66 -5.01 -10.76
N ASN A 11 -6.28 -6.29 -10.80
CA ASN A 11 -6.68 -7.27 -9.80
C ASN A 11 -5.59 -7.38 -8.75
N ILE A 12 -5.98 -7.60 -7.49
CA ILE A 12 -5.03 -7.95 -6.45
C ILE A 12 -4.61 -9.42 -6.62
N PRO A 13 -3.32 -9.76 -6.43
CA PRO A 13 -2.89 -11.15 -6.38
C PRO A 13 -3.66 -11.92 -5.32
N THR A 14 -4.32 -12.99 -5.75
CA THR A 14 -4.92 -13.96 -4.84
C THR A 14 -3.83 -14.95 -4.43
N VAL A 15 -3.51 -15.00 -3.14
CA VAL A 15 -2.43 -15.86 -2.59
C VAL A 15 -2.83 -17.33 -2.52
N SER A 16 -4.12 -17.62 -2.39
CA SER A 16 -4.70 -18.96 -2.41
C SER A 16 -6.13 -18.93 -2.93
N SER A 17 -6.65 -20.08 -3.39
CA SER A 17 -8.07 -20.21 -3.75
C SER A 17 -9.03 -19.99 -2.58
N GLU A 18 -8.54 -19.82 -1.35
CA GLU A 18 -9.36 -19.54 -0.16
C GLU A 18 -9.46 -18.03 0.14
N ASP A 19 -8.59 -17.21 -0.47
CA ASP A 19 -8.54 -15.75 -0.25
C ASP A 19 -9.59 -14.97 -1.06
N TYR A 20 -10.71 -15.58 -1.46
CA TYR A 20 -11.81 -14.87 -2.12
C TYR A 20 -12.43 -13.77 -1.23
N SER A 21 -12.14 -13.76 0.07
CA SER A 21 -12.56 -12.73 1.02
C SER A 21 -11.57 -11.57 1.17
N GLN A 22 -10.49 -11.52 0.37
CA GLN A 22 -9.57 -10.39 0.43
C GLN A 22 -10.19 -9.18 -0.27
N GLU A 23 -10.33 -8.07 0.47
CA GLU A 23 -10.95 -6.84 0.01
C GLU A 23 -9.92 -5.71 -0.06
N VAL A 24 -10.12 -4.78 -0.99
CA VAL A 24 -9.40 -3.49 -1.01
C VAL A 24 -9.97 -2.60 0.08
N THR A 25 -9.14 -2.15 1.02
CA THR A 25 -9.59 -1.29 2.13
C THR A 25 -9.05 0.13 2.04
N SER A 26 -7.95 0.33 1.32
CA SER A 26 -7.38 1.65 1.06
C SER A 26 -6.62 1.67 -0.26
N LEU A 27 -6.52 2.85 -0.86
CA LEU A 27 -5.81 3.04 -2.12
C LEU A 27 -5.29 4.47 -2.18
N GLN A 28 -4.06 4.64 -2.65
CA GLN A 28 -3.48 5.96 -2.85
C GLN A 28 -2.58 5.97 -4.09
N PHE A 29 -2.82 6.93 -4.97
CA PHE A 29 -1.93 7.25 -6.08
C PHE A 29 -0.73 8.06 -5.59
N ASP A 30 0.43 7.81 -6.20
CA ASP A 30 1.57 8.70 -6.10
C ASP A 30 1.28 9.97 -6.91
N GLU A 31 1.28 11.12 -6.25
CA GLU A 31 0.96 12.40 -6.86
C GLU A 31 2.18 13.02 -7.58
N ASP A 32 3.39 12.64 -7.19
CA ASP A 32 4.63 13.20 -7.75
C ASP A 32 5.00 12.52 -9.07
N GLN A 33 5.09 11.18 -9.08
CA GLN A 33 5.38 10.44 -10.32
C GLN A 33 4.13 10.15 -11.16
N GLY A 34 2.96 10.05 -10.53
CA GLY A 34 1.66 9.96 -11.23
C GLY A 34 1.31 8.60 -11.84
N TYR A 35 2.22 7.63 -11.84
CA TYR A 35 1.99 6.29 -12.41
C TYR A 35 2.13 5.14 -11.40
N PHE A 36 2.47 5.43 -10.14
CA PHE A 36 2.41 4.44 -9.06
C PHE A 36 1.10 4.51 -8.28
N MET A 37 0.65 3.35 -7.83
CA MET A 37 -0.54 3.19 -7.01
C MET A 37 -0.27 2.15 -5.93
N ALA A 38 -0.50 2.51 -4.67
CA ALA A 38 -0.43 1.58 -3.55
C ALA A 38 -1.85 1.20 -3.11
N VAL A 39 -2.07 -0.09 -2.90
CA VAL A 39 -3.36 -0.69 -2.57
C VAL A 39 -3.22 -1.48 -1.28
N GLY A 40 -4.03 -1.16 -0.28
CA GLY A 40 -4.10 -1.82 1.01
C GLY A 40 -5.29 -2.75 1.08
N THR A 41 -5.13 -3.84 1.83
CA THR A 41 -6.10 -4.95 1.83
C THR A 41 -6.59 -5.29 3.22
N SER A 42 -7.73 -5.99 3.29
CA SER A 42 -8.35 -6.43 4.55
C SER A 42 -7.47 -7.34 5.40
N THR A 43 -6.49 -8.01 4.78
CA THR A 43 -5.55 -8.92 5.44
C THR A 43 -4.23 -8.24 5.86
N GLY A 44 -4.10 -6.92 5.74
CA GLY A 44 -2.89 -6.20 6.15
C GLY A 44 -1.76 -6.19 5.13
N LYS A 45 -2.03 -6.62 3.89
CA LYS A 45 -1.07 -6.55 2.77
C LYS A 45 -1.22 -5.26 2.00
N ILE A 46 -0.10 -4.77 1.47
CA ILE A 46 -0.01 -3.59 0.61
C ILE A 46 0.68 -3.98 -0.69
N SER A 47 -0.01 -3.81 -1.82
CA SER A 47 0.54 -4.05 -3.15
C SER A 47 0.80 -2.72 -3.86
N ILE A 48 1.99 -2.54 -4.39
CA ILE A 48 2.40 -1.36 -5.17
C ILE A 48 2.36 -1.74 -6.64
N TYR A 49 1.60 -0.99 -7.44
CA TYR A 49 1.45 -1.16 -8.87
C TYR A 49 2.08 -0.01 -9.62
N ASP A 50 2.75 -0.34 -10.72
CA ASP A 50 2.88 0.58 -11.85
C ASP A 50 1.60 0.44 -12.70
N LEU A 51 0.91 1.54 -12.95
CA LEU A 51 -0.35 1.52 -13.71
C LEU A 51 -0.20 1.05 -15.16
N ARG A 52 1.02 0.93 -15.66
CA ARG A 52 1.34 0.38 -16.99
C ARG A 52 1.38 -1.16 -16.98
N MET A 53 1.37 -1.78 -15.81
CA MET A 53 1.49 -3.23 -15.60
C MET A 53 0.29 -3.80 -14.87
N SER A 54 -0.06 -5.05 -15.17
CA SER A 54 -1.22 -5.74 -14.56
C SER A 54 -0.89 -6.46 -13.25
N SER A 55 0.40 -6.69 -12.97
CA SER A 55 0.88 -7.33 -11.75
C SER A 55 1.48 -6.29 -10.80
N PRO A 56 1.44 -6.52 -9.47
CA PRO A 56 2.13 -5.64 -8.55
C PRO A 56 3.63 -5.68 -8.81
N LEU A 57 4.27 -4.53 -8.66
CA LEU A 57 5.73 -4.44 -8.64
C LEU A 57 6.28 -5.00 -7.33
N ARG A 58 5.62 -4.70 -6.21
CA ARG A 58 6.08 -5.03 -4.86
C ARG A 58 4.90 -5.26 -3.93
N ASP A 59 5.10 -6.17 -2.98
CA ASP A 59 4.18 -6.41 -1.88
C ASP A 59 4.87 -6.12 -0.55
N LYS A 60 4.13 -5.50 0.36
CA LYS A 60 4.48 -5.25 1.76
C LYS A 60 3.40 -5.84 2.64
N ASP A 61 3.71 -6.10 3.89
CA ASP A 61 2.76 -6.72 4.81
C ASP A 61 3.02 -6.24 6.25
N HIS A 62 1.93 -5.81 6.90
CA HIS A 62 1.94 -5.38 8.29
C HIS A 62 2.14 -6.54 9.27
N MET A 63 1.81 -7.77 8.86
CA MET A 63 1.86 -9.03 9.61
C MET A 63 0.83 -9.17 10.73
N TYR A 64 -0.14 -8.26 10.83
CA TYR A 64 -1.19 -8.31 11.85
C TYR A 64 -2.54 -8.82 11.33
N GLY A 65 -2.63 -9.23 10.05
CA GLY A 65 -3.88 -9.74 9.47
C GLY A 65 -5.05 -8.74 9.54
N SER A 66 -4.76 -7.44 9.68
CA SER A 66 -5.75 -6.41 9.95
C SER A 66 -5.87 -5.44 8.77
N PRO A 67 -7.06 -4.87 8.51
CA PRO A 67 -7.27 -3.96 7.39
C PRO A 67 -6.30 -2.78 7.39
N ILE A 68 -5.71 -2.51 6.23
CA ILE A 68 -4.94 -1.27 6.02
C ILE A 68 -5.93 -0.11 5.95
N LEU A 69 -5.77 0.83 6.88
CA LEU A 69 -6.67 1.97 7.07
C LEU A 69 -6.25 3.18 6.23
N ASN A 70 -4.95 3.39 6.04
CA ASN A 70 -4.46 4.55 5.32
C ASN A 70 -3.11 4.26 4.63
N ILE A 71 -2.92 4.89 3.48
CA ILE A 71 -1.71 4.85 2.67
C ILE A 71 -1.39 6.26 2.22
N LYS A 72 -0.15 6.71 2.42
CA LYS A 72 0.34 8.00 1.96
C LYS A 72 1.72 7.89 1.34
N TRP A 73 1.87 8.48 0.17
CA TRP A 73 3.17 8.79 -0.40
C TRP A 73 3.66 10.09 0.21
N HIS A 74 4.92 10.13 0.62
CA HIS A 74 5.52 11.29 1.23
C HIS A 74 6.96 11.49 0.74
N GLN A 75 7.22 12.64 0.14
CA GLN A 75 8.56 13.09 -0.19
C GLN A 75 9.03 14.10 0.86
N THR A 76 10.20 13.86 1.47
CA THR A 76 10.84 14.85 2.33
C THR A 76 11.82 15.71 1.53
N LEU A 77 12.05 16.95 1.95
CA LEU A 77 13.01 17.85 1.27
C LEU A 77 14.46 17.32 1.25
N ASN A 78 14.79 16.43 2.19
CA ASN A 78 16.15 15.90 2.38
C ASN A 78 16.34 14.49 1.79
N SER A 79 15.32 13.91 1.15
CA SER A 79 15.38 12.62 0.48
C SER A 79 15.16 12.81 -1.01
N THR A 80 15.86 12.04 -1.84
CA THR A 80 15.56 11.97 -3.29
C THR A 80 14.41 11.00 -3.55
N GLU A 81 14.30 9.94 -2.75
CA GLU A 81 13.29 8.89 -2.96
C GLU A 81 12.05 9.07 -2.08
N PRO A 82 10.83 8.80 -2.61
CA PRO A 82 9.61 8.88 -1.84
C PRO A 82 9.56 7.81 -0.76
N LYS A 83 8.76 8.05 0.26
CA LYS A 83 8.46 7.11 1.33
C LYS A 83 6.98 6.76 1.28
N LEU A 84 6.69 5.48 1.52
CA LEU A 84 5.32 5.00 1.63
C LEU A 84 5.00 4.83 3.11
N ILE A 85 3.99 5.54 3.60
CA ILE A 85 3.51 5.48 4.97
C ILE A 85 2.20 4.71 4.97
N THR A 86 2.12 3.63 5.74
CA THR A 86 0.91 2.78 5.81
C THR A 86 0.51 2.55 7.26
N ALA A 87 -0.80 2.50 7.52
CA ALA A 87 -1.33 2.36 8.87
C ALA A 87 -2.42 1.30 8.93
N ASP A 88 -2.40 0.48 9.98
CA ASP A 88 -3.54 -0.31 10.45
C ASP A 88 -3.86 0.05 11.91
N LYS A 89 -4.70 -0.74 12.58
CA LYS A 89 -5.06 -0.52 14.00
C LYS A 89 -3.92 -0.80 15.00
N HIS A 90 -2.80 -1.40 14.57
CA HIS A 90 -1.70 -1.84 15.40
C HIS A 90 -0.41 -1.04 15.18
N ILE A 91 -0.14 -0.63 13.94
CA ILE A 91 1.15 -0.09 13.55
C ILE A 91 1.04 0.94 12.43
N VAL A 92 1.95 1.92 12.48
CA VAL A 92 2.33 2.73 11.32
C VAL A 92 3.70 2.27 10.83
N ARG A 93 3.83 1.99 9.54
CA ARG A 93 5.09 1.63 8.91
C ARG A 93 5.48 2.64 7.86
N ILE A 94 6.79 2.92 7.79
CA ILE A 94 7.41 3.70 6.74
C ILE A 94 8.25 2.73 5.91
N TRP A 95 7.92 2.66 4.63
CA TRP A 95 8.59 1.82 3.66
C TRP A 95 9.36 2.68 2.68
N ASP A 96 10.49 2.12 2.24
CA ASP A 96 11.01 2.46 0.94
C ASP A 96 10.20 1.66 -0.11
N PRO A 97 9.57 2.34 -1.09
CA PRO A 97 8.76 1.67 -2.11
C PRO A 97 9.61 0.89 -3.13
N ASN A 98 10.88 1.26 -3.31
CA ASN A 98 11.79 0.67 -4.29
C ASN A 98 12.50 -0.58 -3.74
N THR A 99 12.74 -0.63 -2.43
CA THR A 99 13.38 -1.79 -1.78
C THR A 99 12.37 -2.75 -1.18
N VAL A 100 12.79 -3.98 -0.88
CA VAL A 100 11.97 -4.93 -0.10
C VAL A 100 12.00 -4.64 1.41
N SER A 101 13.04 -3.94 1.88
CA SER A 101 13.26 -3.71 3.31
C SER A 101 12.25 -2.72 3.90
N PHE A 102 11.96 -2.89 5.19
CA PHE A 102 11.29 -1.85 5.99
C PHE A 102 12.33 -0.83 6.47
N PHE A 103 11.90 0.42 6.65
CA PHE A 103 12.75 1.48 7.20
C PHE A 103 12.46 1.72 8.68
N LEU A 104 11.19 1.93 9.03
CA LEU A 104 10.77 2.25 10.40
C LEU A 104 9.36 1.73 10.69
N SER A 105 9.14 1.32 11.94
CA SER A 105 7.83 0.91 12.44
C SER A 105 7.52 1.58 13.77
N ILE A 106 6.33 2.17 13.90
CA ILE A 106 5.82 2.79 15.13
C ILE A 106 4.61 1.99 15.59
N LEU A 107 4.75 1.28 16.72
CA LEU A 107 3.68 0.47 17.30
C LEU A 107 2.74 1.35 18.12
N PHE A 108 1.44 1.21 17.89
CA PHE A 108 0.43 1.77 18.78
C PHE A 108 0.36 0.92 20.05
N LYS A 109 0.98 1.40 21.13
CA LYS A 109 0.73 0.89 22.48
C LYS A 109 -0.22 1.83 23.18
N CYS A 110 -1.47 1.43 23.35
CA CYS A 110 -2.33 2.04 24.36
C CYS A 110 -1.83 1.56 25.72
N PHE A 111 -1.17 2.43 26.49
CA PHE A 111 -0.98 2.19 27.92
C PHE A 111 -2.35 2.38 28.58
N LEU A 112 -3.08 1.29 28.79
CA LEU A 112 -4.18 1.26 29.75
C LEU A 112 -3.65 0.74 31.07
N HIS A 113 -3.15 1.65 31.90
CA HIS A 113 -3.28 1.53 33.36
C HIS A 113 -3.34 2.92 33.98
#